data_AF-A0A0A2EVH5-F1
#
_entry.id   AF-A0A0A2EVH5-F1
#
_cell.length_a   1.000
_cell.length_b   1.000
_cell.length_c   1.000
_cell.angle_alpha   90.00
_cell.angle_beta   90.00
_cell.angle_gamma   90.00
#
_symmetry.space_group_name_H-M   'P 1'
#
loop_
_entity.id
_entity.type
_entity.pdbx_description
1 polymer ?
#
loop_
_entity_poly.entity_id
_entity_poly.type
_entity_poly.pdbx_seq_one_letter_code
_entity_poly.pdbx_strand_id
1 'polypeptide(L)' 'MKSIEKSQTPKNKKMTIKIILLAVFVYLAIYTIIEEGPDIVRSISEGRLPNFIVDMRDGFTDGYNGYPPRY' A
#
# COMPACT_ATOMS: atom_id res chain seq x y z
N MET A 1 -5.95 41.42 36.86
CA MET A 1 -6.43 40.13 36.30
C MET A 1 -5.28 39.50 35.52
N LYS A 2 -4.71 38.39 35.98
CA LYS A 2 -3.66 37.65 35.25
C LYS A 2 -4.35 36.72 34.25
N SER A 3 -4.17 36.96 32.96
CA SER A 3 -4.57 36.03 31.91
C SER A 3 -3.68 34.79 31.99
N ILE A 4 -4.29 33.65 32.28
CA ILE A 4 -3.61 32.36 32.29
C ILE A 4 -3.28 32.03 30.84
N GLU A 5 -2.01 32.13 30.47
CA GLU A 5 -1.49 31.55 29.23
C GLU A 5 -1.79 30.05 29.26
N LYS A 6 -2.78 29.63 28.46
CA LYS A 6 -2.92 28.22 28.08
C LYS A 6 -1.71 27.89 27.22
N SER A 7 -0.65 27.37 27.85
CA SER A 7 0.40 26.66 27.14
C SER A 7 -0.26 25.47 26.43
N GLN A 8 -0.51 25.62 25.14
CA GLN A 8 -0.87 24.52 24.26
C GLN A 8 0.36 23.61 24.16
N THR A 9 0.50 22.72 25.13
CA THR A 9 1.42 21.60 25.02
C THR A 9 1.00 20.82 23.78
N PRO A 10 1.90 20.58 22.80
CA PRO A 10 1.57 19.76 21.65
C PRO A 10 1.17 18.40 22.20
N LYS A 11 -0.07 18.00 21.93
CA LYS A 11 -0.59 16.69 22.31
C LYS A 11 0.24 15.69 21.51
N ASN A 12 1.30 15.16 22.12
CA ASN A 12 2.14 14.11 21.52
C ASN A 12 1.22 12.93 21.21
N LYS A 13 0.71 12.90 19.98
CA LYS A 13 -0.17 11.85 19.49
C LYS A 13 0.70 10.61 19.45
N LYS A 14 0.53 9.72 20.43
CA LYS A 14 1.28 8.46 20.52
C LYS A 14 1.09 7.73 19.19
N MET A 15 2.12 7.80 18.35
CA MET A 15 2.13 7.15 17.05
C MET A 15 2.22 5.65 17.33
N THR A 16 1.08 4.98 17.21
CA THR A 16 0.99 3.55 17.50
C THR A 16 1.55 2.79 16.30
N ILE A 17 2.18 1.62 16.53
CA ILE A 17 2.70 0.75 15.46
C ILE A 17 1.65 0.50 14.37
N LYS A 18 0.37 0.36 14.75
CA LYS A 18 -0.76 0.24 13.81
C LYS A 18 -0.88 1.41 12.82
N ILE A 19 -0.63 2.64 13.28
CA ILE A 19 -0.68 3.85 12.45
C ILE A 19 0.49 3.86 11.46
N ILE A 20 1.68 3.41 11.91
CA ILE A 20 2.86 3.30 11.05
C ILE A 20 2.63 2.23 9.98
N LEU A 21 2.13 1.05 10.36
CA LEU A 21 1.80 -0.03 9.43
C LEU A 21 0.73 0.41 8.42
N LEU A 22 -0.30 1.13 8.88
CA LEU A 22 -1.32 1.68 7.98
C LEU A 22 -0.71 2.68 6.99
N ALA A 23 0.16 3.57 7.44
CA ALA A 23 0.82 4.55 6.58
C ALA A 23 1.72 3.88 5.53
N VAL A 24 2.48 2.85 5.91
CA VAL A 24 3.30 2.06 4.99
C VAL A 24 2.42 1.35 3.95
N PHE A 25 1.33 0.73 4.39
CA PHE A 25 0.40 0.06 3.48
C PHE A 25 -0.23 1.02 2.47
N VAL A 26 -0.70 2.20 2.95
CA VAL A 26 -1.29 3.22 2.08
C VAL A 26 -0.26 3.76 1.08
N TYR A 27 0.98 4.00 1.51
CA TYR A 27 2.05 4.44 0.62
C TYR A 27 2.32 3.41 -0.50
N LEU A 28 2.45 2.13 -0.16
CA LEU A 28 2.66 1.05 -1.14
C LEU A 28 1.48 0.94 -2.12
N ALA A 29 0.25 1.04 -1.63
CA ALA A 29 -0.94 1.02 -2.47
C ALA A 29 -0.99 2.21 -3.45
N ILE A 30 -0.63 3.42 -3.00
CA ILE A 30 -0.58 4.58 -3.88
C ILE A 30 0.55 4.45 -4.90
N TYR A 31 1.73 4.00 -4.48
CA TYR A 31 2.89 3.81 -5.34
C TYR A 31 2.59 2.84 -6.48
N THR A 32 2.01 1.68 -6.17
CA THR A 32 1.57 0.68 -7.16
C THR A 32 0.51 1.24 -8.10
N ILE A 33 -0.47 2.01 -7.61
CA ILE A 33 -1.46 2.68 -8.47
C ILE A 33 -0.81 3.74 -9.37
N ILE A 34 0.21 4.47 -8.94
CA ILE A 34 0.82 5.51 -9.77
C ILE A 34 1.75 4.90 -10.83
N GLU A 35 2.60 3.95 -10.43
CA GLU A 35 3.54 3.33 -11.36
C GLU A 35 2.88 2.34 -12.30
N GLU A 36 2.05 1.44 -11.78
CA GLU A 36 1.41 0.39 -12.58
C GLU A 36 0.00 0.79 -13.03
N GLY A 37 -0.66 1.74 -12.39
CA GLY A 37 -2.04 2.12 -12.70
C GLY A 37 -2.33 2.45 -14.16
N PRO A 38 -1.47 3.17 -14.90
CA PRO A 38 -1.69 3.38 -16.33
C PRO A 38 -1.73 2.07 -17.13
N ASP A 39 -0.86 1.12 -16.80
CA ASP A 39 -0.82 -0.20 -17.44
C ASP A 39 -1.95 -1.12 -16.96
N ILE A 40 -2.38 -0.99 -15.70
CA ILE A 40 -3.54 -1.68 -15.14
C ILE A 40 -4.82 -1.20 -15.84
N VAL A 41 -5.02 0.10 -15.94
CA VAL A 41 -6.19 0.71 -16.59
C VAL A 41 -6.20 0.35 -18.08
N ARG A 42 -5.05 0.40 -18.76
CA ARG A 42 -4.92 -0.04 -20.16
C ARG A 42 -5.25 -1.52 -20.33
N SER A 43 -4.72 -2.39 -19.48
CA SER A 43 -4.99 -3.84 -19.54
C SER A 43 -6.48 -4.13 -19.34
N ILE A 44 -7.10 -3.52 -18.33
CA ILE A 44 -8.55 -3.65 -18.07
C ILE A 44 -9.37 -3.12 -19.25
N SER A 45 -8.99 -1.97 -19.81
CA SER A 45 -9.65 -1.38 -20.99
C SER A 45 -9.54 -2.27 -22.23
N GLU A 46 -8.47 -3.05 -22.35
CA GLU A 46 -8.25 -3.99 -23.46
C GLU A 46 -8.85 -5.38 -23.18
N GLY A 47 -9.56 -5.57 -22.06
CA GLY A 47 -10.11 -6.87 -21.65
C GLY A 47 -9.04 -7.89 -21.22
N ARG A 48 -7.83 -7.42 -20.91
CA ARG A 48 -6.70 -8.23 -20.45
C ARG A 48 -6.56 -8.12 -18.94
N LEU A 49 -6.13 -9.21 -18.31
CA LEU A 49 -5.74 -9.19 -16.90
C LEU A 49 -4.46 -8.38 -16.75
N PRO A 50 -4.39 -7.45 -15.78
CA PRO A 50 -3.15 -6.75 -15.46
C PRO A 50 -2.03 -7.73 -15.07
N ASN A 51 -0.79 -7.44 -15.47
CA ASN A 51 0.36 -8.31 -15.22
C ASN A 51 0.55 -8.60 -13.72
N PHE A 52 0.37 -7.61 -12.84
CA PHE A 52 0.49 -7.82 -11.39
C PHE A 52 -0.51 -8.86 -10.84
N ILE A 53 -1.73 -8.95 -11.38
CA ILE A 53 -2.71 -9.96 -10.96
C ILE A 53 -2.25 -11.35 -11.38
N VAL A 54 -1.65 -11.46 -12.58
CA VAL A 54 -1.06 -12.71 -13.09
C VAL A 54 0.11 -13.13 -12.21
N ASP A 55 1.02 -12.21 -11.90
CA ASP A 55 2.19 -12.46 -11.06
C ASP A 55 1.80 -12.84 -9.63
N MET A 56 0.79 -12.18 -9.04
CA MET A 56 0.28 -12.54 -7.71
C MET A 56 -0.35 -13.94 -7.69
N ARG A 57 -1.14 -14.28 -8.72
CA ARG A 57 -1.76 -15.60 -8.86
C ARG A 57 -0.69 -16.69 -9.03
N ASP A 58 0.27 -16.44 -9.90
CA ASP A 58 1.31 -17.41 -10.22
C ASP A 58 2.26 -17.58 -9.03
N GLY A 59 2.64 -16.49 -8.34
CA GLY A 59 3.39 -16.56 -7.10
C GLY A 59 2.67 -17.32 -5.97
N PHE A 60 1.35 -17.17 -5.83
CA PHE A 60 0.57 -17.96 -4.88
C PHE A 60 0.53 -19.45 -5.27
N THR A 61 0.35 -19.74 -6.56
CA THR A 61 0.27 -21.11 -7.08
C THR A 61 1.62 -21.82 -7.02
N ASP A 62 2.71 -21.12 -7.34
CA ASP A 62 4.08 -21.61 -7.25
C ASP A 62 4.48 -21.83 -5.78
N GLY A 63 4.15 -20.88 -4.89
CA GLY A 63 4.37 -21.02 -3.46
C GLY A 63 3.59 -22.19 -2.85
N TYR A 64 2.35 -22.42 -3.27
CA TYR A 64 1.53 -23.55 -2.82
C TYR A 64 2.06 -24.90 -3.33
N ASN A 65 2.53 -24.94 -4.58
CA ASN A 65 3.03 -26.17 -5.21
C ASN A 65 4.53 -26.42 -4.98
N GLY A 66 5.24 -25.51 -4.30
CA GLY A 66 6.69 -25.59 -4.09
C GLY A 66 7.51 -25.39 -5.35
N TYR A 67 6.95 -24.76 -6.39
CA TYR A 67 7.71 -24.41 -7.58
C TYR A 67 8.56 -23.17 -7.30
N PRO A 68 9.81 -23.13 -7.77
CA PRO A 68 10.60 -21.91 -7.72
C PRO A 68 9.93 -20.83 -8.59
N PRO A 69 9.93 -19.56 -8.13
CA PRO A 69 9.31 -18.47 -8.87
C PRO A 69 9.91 -18.33 -10.27
N ARG A 70 9.03 -18.25 -11.27
CA ARG A 70 9.40 -18.07 -12.67
C ARG A 70 9.44 -16.57 -12.99
N TYR A 71 10.59 -15.95 -12.72
CA TYR A 71 10.87 -14.58 -13.16
C TYR A 71 11.22 -14.57 -14.65
#